data_AF-A0A7E4W2M6-F1
#
_entry.id   AF-A0A7E4W2M6-F1
#
_cell.length_a   1.000
_cell.length_b   1.000
_cell.length_c   1.000
_cell.angle_alpha   90.00
_cell.angle_beta   90.00
_cell.angle_gamma   90.00
#
_symmetry.space_group_name_H-M   'P 1'
#
loop_
_entity.id
_entity.type
_entity.pdbx_description
1 polymer ?
#
loop_
_entity_poly.entity_id
_entity_poly.type
_entity_poly.pdbx_seq_one_letter_code
_entity_poly.pdbx_strand_id
1 'polypeptide(L)'
;MFLLFAVLCPLFLSAKAILQCPDNVTYTSLHACDPEAFNPCADGYLCRPAVAYGNDTTSTDSTTEFNSTDDSLVLTSHICCSSGNMSVSQYFMESGVSPVAVPVTPVGMLESVIIRDSTNNFAIAVDTIGGDFEPSDSNTGPFTTLEAVAFQYAPAAGSYLHFLVAVDPLLIPSALYFHYNYPSFGNPVYNLTDVNDRYQRGYAAVIGNGSVLEEDLYTSNYVILVFRTLTPLRNATQISVDLNQSSGDLANFLSATNTGGEIESPLLGTLFKVRTGATMFTVSNETVTTTPHNNAISVNAGCYSSLVIIISCSFVLKILARFSKNMEMKSCPLTGALS
;
A
#
# COMPACT_ATOMS: atom_id res chain seq x y z
N MET A 1 14.58 -51.81 -40.73
CA MET A 1 15.09 -51.51 -39.38
C MET A 1 15.44 -50.03 -39.32
N PHE A 2 14.49 -49.15 -38.99
CA PHE A 2 14.73 -47.73 -38.73
C PHE A 2 13.62 -47.16 -37.83
N LEU A 3 14.05 -46.37 -36.84
CA LEU A 3 13.32 -45.34 -36.08
C LEU A 3 12.07 -45.73 -35.26
N LEU A 4 12.30 -45.87 -33.94
CA LEU A 4 11.36 -45.37 -32.95
C LEU A 4 11.29 -43.83 -33.05
N PHE A 5 10.09 -43.29 -33.22
CA PHE A 5 9.70 -41.95 -32.75
C PHE A 5 8.51 -42.18 -31.80
N ALA A 6 8.73 -42.05 -30.49
CA ALA A 6 8.56 -40.79 -29.75
C ALA A 6 7.07 -40.42 -29.54
N VAL A 7 6.54 -40.84 -28.39
CA VAL A 7 5.43 -40.15 -27.71
C VAL A 7 5.93 -39.76 -26.33
N LEU A 8 6.79 -38.73 -26.31
CA LEU A 8 7.16 -38.03 -25.09
C LEU A 8 5.94 -37.18 -24.69
N CYS A 9 5.32 -37.54 -23.56
CA CYS A 9 4.33 -36.69 -22.92
C CYS A 9 5.08 -35.56 -22.20
N PRO A 10 4.90 -34.28 -22.57
CA PRO A 10 5.43 -33.19 -21.77
C PRO A 10 4.61 -33.11 -20.48
N LEU A 11 5.19 -33.58 -19.39
CA LEU A 11 4.78 -33.20 -18.05
C LEU A 11 5.05 -31.69 -17.93
N PHE A 12 4.02 -30.88 -18.16
CA PHE A 12 4.04 -29.46 -17.81
C PHE A 12 4.10 -29.34 -16.29
N LEU A 13 5.33 -29.32 -15.75
CA LEU A 13 5.58 -28.76 -14.42
C LEU A 13 5.27 -27.26 -14.52
N SER A 14 4.06 -26.88 -14.12
CA SER A 14 3.76 -25.48 -13.81
C SER A 14 4.64 -25.07 -12.62
N ALA A 15 5.73 -24.37 -12.92
CA ALA A 15 6.52 -23.69 -11.92
C ALA A 15 5.66 -22.57 -11.32
N LYS A 16 5.07 -22.83 -10.15
CA LYS A 16 4.42 -21.76 -9.38
C LYS A 16 5.50 -20.79 -8.93
N ALA A 17 5.42 -19.54 -9.39
CA ALA A 17 6.19 -18.45 -8.81
C ALA A 17 5.91 -18.40 -7.30
N ILE A 18 6.97 -18.42 -6.49
CA ILE A 18 6.84 -18.37 -5.03
C ILE A 18 6.86 -16.90 -4.63
N LEU A 19 5.75 -16.41 -4.07
CA LEU A 19 5.71 -15.09 -3.43
C LEU A 19 6.52 -15.14 -2.13
N GLN A 20 7.38 -14.14 -1.95
CA GLN A 20 8.28 -14.03 -0.82
C GLN A 20 8.27 -12.60 -0.29
N CYS A 21 8.40 -12.44 1.03
CA CYS A 21 8.55 -11.13 1.63
C CYS A 21 9.87 -10.45 1.22
N PRO A 22 9.91 -9.10 1.18
CA PRO A 22 11.17 -8.38 1.09
C PRO A 22 12.15 -8.83 2.17
N ASP A 23 13.45 -8.76 1.87
CA ASP A 23 14.55 -9.16 2.75
C ASP A 23 14.48 -10.60 3.29
N ASN A 24 13.65 -11.48 2.70
CA ASN A 24 13.41 -12.85 3.15
C ASN A 24 12.91 -12.95 4.61
N VAL A 25 12.09 -11.98 5.07
CA VAL A 25 11.44 -12.07 6.39
C VAL A 25 10.31 -13.10 6.39
N THR A 26 9.85 -13.51 7.59
CA THR A 26 8.74 -14.45 7.74
C THR A 26 7.41 -13.83 7.33
N TYR A 27 6.56 -14.62 6.64
CA TYR A 27 5.17 -14.26 6.34
C TYR A 27 4.20 -15.01 7.27
N THR A 28 3.03 -14.41 7.54
CA THR A 28 1.91 -15.13 8.19
C THR A 28 1.14 -15.97 7.18
N SER A 29 1.00 -15.45 5.96
CA SER A 29 0.15 -16.00 4.90
C SER A 29 0.65 -15.56 3.53
N LEU A 30 0.43 -16.40 2.51
CA LEU A 30 0.65 -16.07 1.09
C LEU A 30 -0.62 -15.53 0.42
N HIS A 31 -1.71 -15.33 1.17
CA HIS A 31 -2.87 -14.61 0.66
C HIS A 31 -2.52 -13.13 0.47
N ALA A 32 -3.03 -12.57 -0.63
CA ALA A 32 -2.88 -11.15 -0.90
C ALA A 32 -3.57 -10.33 0.20
N CYS A 33 -2.90 -9.30 0.68
CA CYS A 33 -3.46 -8.27 1.53
C CYS A 33 -3.64 -6.98 0.74
N ASP A 34 -4.54 -6.13 1.23
CA ASP A 34 -4.74 -4.78 0.72
C ASP A 34 -3.96 -3.80 1.62
N PRO A 35 -3.02 -3.00 1.08
CA PRO A 35 -2.26 -2.02 1.86
C PRO A 35 -3.10 -0.80 2.29
N GLU A 36 -4.21 -0.50 1.61
CA GLU A 36 -5.10 0.61 1.96
C GLU A 36 -6.05 0.21 3.09
N ALA A 37 -6.47 -1.06 3.14
CA ALA A 37 -7.26 -1.62 4.21
C ALA A 37 -6.67 -1.41 5.62
N PHE A 38 -7.56 -1.41 6.60
CA PHE A 38 -7.25 -1.21 8.02
C PHE A 38 -7.12 -2.55 8.74
N ASN A 39 -6.05 -2.72 9.52
CA ASN A 39 -5.62 -3.99 10.13
C ASN A 39 -5.67 -5.19 9.15
N PRO A 40 -5.00 -5.12 7.97
CA PRO A 40 -5.02 -6.19 6.97
C PRO A 40 -4.19 -7.43 7.38
N CYS A 41 -3.37 -7.30 8.42
CA CYS A 41 -2.44 -8.32 8.91
C CYS A 41 -2.51 -8.43 10.44
N ALA A 42 -2.05 -9.55 10.99
CA ALA A 42 -1.96 -9.76 12.43
C ALA A 42 -0.77 -9.00 13.06
N ASP A 43 -0.84 -8.72 14.36
CA ASP A 43 0.17 -8.02 15.16
C ASP A 43 1.61 -8.46 14.85
N GLY A 44 2.50 -7.49 14.60
CA GLY A 44 3.90 -7.73 14.22
C GLY A 44 4.12 -8.09 12.74
N TYR A 45 3.08 -8.02 11.91
CA TYR A 45 3.14 -8.14 10.46
C TYR A 45 2.48 -6.94 9.78
N LEU A 46 3.02 -6.55 8.63
CA LEU A 46 2.53 -5.47 7.78
C LEU A 46 2.21 -6.00 6.39
N CYS A 47 1.30 -5.33 5.68
CA CYS A 47 1.02 -5.63 4.28
C CYS A 47 2.14 -5.05 3.41
N ARG A 48 3.10 -5.89 3.00
CA ARG A 48 4.32 -5.49 2.29
C ARG A 48 4.32 -6.01 0.86
N PRO A 49 4.89 -5.30 -0.13
CA PRO A 49 4.96 -5.77 -1.52
C PRO A 49 5.76 -7.07 -1.61
N ALA A 50 5.17 -8.13 -2.16
CA ALA A 50 5.86 -9.41 -2.33
C ALA A 50 6.77 -9.40 -3.56
N VAL A 51 7.91 -10.09 -3.44
CA VAL A 51 8.80 -10.38 -4.55
C VAL A 51 8.49 -11.78 -5.07
N ALA A 52 8.28 -11.91 -6.38
CA ALA A 52 8.13 -13.21 -7.02
C ALA A 52 9.52 -13.84 -7.24
N TYR A 53 9.85 -14.90 -6.49
CA TYR A 53 11.13 -15.59 -6.64
C TYR A 53 10.99 -16.80 -7.57
N GLY A 54 11.67 -16.73 -8.72
CA GLY A 54 11.74 -17.80 -9.71
C GLY A 54 13.10 -18.48 -9.71
N ASN A 55 13.17 -19.69 -9.15
CA ASN A 55 14.31 -20.58 -9.35
C ASN A 55 14.14 -21.32 -10.69
N ASP A 56 14.65 -20.75 -11.80
CA ASP A 56 15.36 -21.59 -12.77
C ASP A 56 16.35 -20.84 -13.67
N THR A 57 17.63 -21.17 -13.52
CA THR A 57 18.59 -21.02 -14.61
C THR A 57 18.31 -22.14 -15.61
N THR A 58 17.86 -21.80 -16.83
CA THR A 58 17.53 -22.68 -17.98
C THR A 58 16.04 -22.92 -18.32
N SER A 59 15.20 -21.89 -18.29
CA SER A 59 14.07 -21.84 -19.24
C SER A 59 13.69 -20.42 -19.70
N THR A 60 14.06 -20.09 -20.95
CA THR A 60 13.29 -19.13 -21.75
C THR A 60 11.98 -19.79 -22.19
N ASP A 61 11.00 -19.85 -21.29
CA ASP A 61 9.60 -20.12 -21.65
C ASP A 61 8.66 -19.46 -20.64
N SER A 62 8.75 -18.13 -20.58
CA SER A 62 7.82 -17.25 -19.90
C SER A 62 6.41 -17.35 -20.52
N THR A 63 5.64 -18.36 -20.12
CA THR A 63 4.25 -18.56 -20.57
C THR A 63 3.25 -18.67 -19.41
N THR A 64 3.34 -17.72 -18.49
CA THR A 64 2.14 -17.09 -17.92
C THR A 64 2.13 -15.60 -18.27
N GLU A 65 2.23 -15.29 -19.56
CA GLU A 65 1.74 -14.01 -20.08
C GLU A 65 0.23 -13.94 -19.82
N PHE A 66 -0.19 -13.08 -18.89
CA PHE A 66 -1.48 -12.43 -19.05
C PHE A 66 -1.29 -11.38 -20.15
N ASN A 67 -1.60 -11.77 -21.39
CA ASN A 67 -1.31 -10.97 -22.57
C ASN A 67 -2.09 -9.65 -22.57
N SER A 68 -1.41 -8.55 -22.26
CA SER A 68 -1.80 -7.20 -22.64
C SER A 68 -0.55 -6.39 -22.93
N THR A 69 -0.39 -6.00 -24.19
CA THR A 69 0.71 -5.17 -24.68
C THR A 69 0.58 -3.75 -24.15
N ASP A 70 1.16 -3.47 -22.99
CA ASP A 70 1.49 -2.12 -22.55
C ASP A 70 2.74 -2.16 -21.63
N ASP A 71 3.45 -1.04 -21.56
CA ASP A 71 4.74 -0.96 -20.89
C ASP A 71 4.61 -1.05 -19.34
N SER A 72 5.55 -1.74 -18.68
CA SER A 72 5.73 -1.76 -17.22
C SER A 72 4.53 -2.16 -16.33
N LEU A 73 4.17 -3.46 -16.28
CA LEU A 73 3.21 -3.99 -15.29
C LEU A 73 3.83 -5.05 -14.36
N VAL A 74 4.59 -4.58 -13.36
CA VAL A 74 4.94 -5.39 -12.18
C VAL A 74 3.69 -5.59 -11.34
N LEU A 75 3.15 -6.82 -11.27
CA LEU A 75 2.12 -7.15 -10.29
C LEU A 75 2.72 -7.14 -8.89
N THR A 76 2.64 -5.99 -8.21
CA THR A 76 2.95 -5.83 -6.78
C THR A 76 1.84 -6.44 -5.91
N SER A 77 1.71 -7.77 -5.94
CA SER A 77 0.90 -8.47 -4.95
C SER A 77 1.47 -8.23 -3.56
N HIS A 78 0.72 -7.64 -2.64
CA HIS A 78 1.17 -7.45 -1.25
C HIS A 78 0.79 -8.67 -0.39
N ILE A 79 1.63 -9.05 0.57
CA ILE A 79 1.37 -10.15 1.52
C ILE A 79 1.76 -9.73 2.95
N CYS A 80 1.22 -10.43 3.96
CA CYS A 80 1.51 -10.14 5.36
C CYS A 80 2.90 -10.63 5.79
N CYS A 81 3.81 -9.70 5.98
CA CYS A 81 5.24 -9.90 6.22
C CYS A 81 5.68 -9.28 7.55
N SER A 82 6.60 -9.94 8.27
CA SER A 82 7.06 -9.47 9.58
C SER A 82 7.68 -8.07 9.53
N SER A 83 7.31 -7.23 10.49
CA SER A 83 7.76 -5.84 10.61
C SER A 83 8.90 -5.62 11.60
N GLY A 84 9.21 -6.61 12.46
CA GLY A 84 10.10 -6.42 13.63
C GLY A 84 11.55 -6.01 13.33
N ASN A 85 12.03 -6.20 12.10
CA ASN A 85 13.36 -5.80 11.64
C ASN A 85 13.33 -4.66 10.60
N MET A 86 12.18 -4.04 10.37
CA MET A 86 11.99 -3.03 9.33
C MET A 86 12.62 -1.69 9.74
N SER A 87 13.47 -1.13 8.88
CA SER A 87 14.00 0.22 9.10
C SER A 87 12.94 1.28 8.83
N VAL A 88 13.05 2.45 9.49
CA VAL A 88 12.14 3.58 9.25
C VAL A 88 12.13 4.01 7.78
N SER A 89 13.27 3.97 7.09
CA SER A 89 13.36 4.31 5.67
C SER A 89 12.58 3.32 4.80
N GLN A 90 12.72 2.00 5.04
CA GLN A 90 11.87 1.00 4.38
C GLN A 90 10.39 1.24 4.66
N TYR A 91 10.02 1.61 5.89
CA TYR A 91 8.62 1.82 6.23
C TYR A 91 7.99 3.02 5.53
N PHE A 92 8.72 4.14 5.41
CA PHE A 92 8.28 5.30 4.64
C PHE A 92 8.25 5.02 3.12
N MET A 93 9.13 4.17 2.60
CA MET A 93 9.15 3.81 1.17
C MET A 93 8.05 2.80 0.80
N GLU A 94 7.85 1.75 1.60
CA GLU A 94 6.86 0.70 1.32
C GLU A 94 5.41 1.15 1.58
N SER A 95 5.21 2.17 2.42
CA SER A 95 3.90 2.85 2.57
C SER A 95 3.60 3.88 1.47
N GLY A 96 4.53 4.10 0.52
CA GLY A 96 4.39 5.11 -0.54
C GLY A 96 4.52 6.57 -0.09
N VAL A 97 4.63 6.83 1.23
CA VAL A 97 4.78 8.19 1.79
C VAL A 97 6.05 8.87 1.30
N SER A 98 7.14 8.11 1.13
CA SER A 98 8.38 8.55 0.50
C SER A 98 8.56 7.89 -0.87
N PRO A 99 9.01 8.64 -1.91
CA PRO A 99 9.40 10.05 -1.88
C PRO A 99 8.25 11.04 -2.11
N VAL A 100 7.00 10.56 -2.23
CA VAL A 100 5.86 11.33 -2.76
C VAL A 100 5.47 12.50 -1.87
N ALA A 101 5.18 12.24 -0.59
CA ALA A 101 4.81 13.27 0.39
C ALA A 101 6.00 13.72 1.24
N VAL A 102 6.95 12.80 1.50
CA VAL A 102 8.16 13.05 2.29
C VAL A 102 9.37 12.83 1.38
N PRO A 103 9.98 13.89 0.82
CA PRO A 103 11.04 13.75 -0.19
C PRO A 103 12.33 13.06 0.29
N VAL A 104 12.59 13.07 1.61
CA VAL A 104 13.75 12.43 2.24
C VAL A 104 13.28 11.67 3.48
N THR A 105 13.49 10.35 3.52
CA THR A 105 13.08 9.53 4.67
C THR A 105 13.79 9.95 5.97
N PRO A 106 13.13 9.88 7.13
CA PRO A 106 13.79 10.10 8.43
C PRO A 106 14.97 9.16 8.66
N VAL A 107 15.99 9.63 9.41
CA VAL A 107 17.16 8.80 9.75
C VAL A 107 16.92 7.86 10.94
N GLY A 108 15.85 8.09 11.71
CA GLY A 108 15.45 7.25 12.84
C GLY A 108 13.96 7.32 13.13
N MET A 109 13.54 6.58 14.17
CA MET A 109 12.16 6.39 14.57
C MET A 109 11.87 7.10 15.91
N LEU A 110 10.63 7.55 16.10
CA LEU A 110 10.13 7.97 17.41
C LEU A 110 9.79 6.76 18.29
N GLU A 111 10.01 6.83 19.60
CA GLU A 111 9.66 5.73 20.51
C GLU A 111 8.15 5.63 20.71
N SER A 112 7.51 6.77 20.97
CA SER A 112 6.05 6.88 20.93
C SER A 112 5.61 8.32 20.71
N VAL A 113 4.36 8.47 20.31
CA VAL A 113 3.66 9.76 20.17
C VAL A 113 2.33 9.68 20.88
N ILE A 114 1.92 10.76 21.53
CA ILE A 114 0.59 10.88 22.14
C ILE A 114 -0.18 11.92 21.33
N ILE A 115 -1.26 11.49 20.68
CA ILE A 115 -2.19 12.40 19.99
C ILE A 115 -3.55 12.39 20.66
N ARG A 116 -4.26 13.51 20.55
CA ARG A 116 -5.47 13.80 21.32
C ARG A 116 -6.62 14.24 20.42
N ASP A 117 -7.79 13.66 20.68
CA ASP A 117 -9.08 14.02 20.12
C ASP A 117 -9.46 15.45 20.58
N SER A 118 -9.78 16.28 19.59
CA SER A 118 -10.27 17.65 19.74
C SER A 118 -11.61 17.76 20.49
N THR A 119 -12.43 16.71 20.46
CA THR A 119 -13.83 16.73 20.91
C THR A 119 -13.99 16.16 22.32
N ASN A 120 -13.57 14.91 22.56
CA ASN A 120 -13.80 14.24 23.85
C ASN A 120 -12.58 14.25 24.79
N ASN A 121 -11.48 14.92 24.41
CA ASN A 121 -10.24 14.96 25.18
C ASN A 121 -9.65 13.55 25.44
N PHE A 122 -9.99 12.58 24.60
CA PHE A 122 -9.42 11.23 24.58
C PHE A 122 -8.04 11.28 23.92
N ALA A 123 -7.09 10.47 24.38
CA ALA A 123 -5.75 10.43 23.83
C ALA A 123 -5.31 8.99 23.57
N ILE A 124 -4.65 8.79 22.43
CA ILE A 124 -3.99 7.52 22.09
C ILE A 124 -2.48 7.69 22.19
N ALA A 125 -1.82 6.71 22.79
CA ALA A 125 -0.37 6.56 22.72
C ALA A 125 -0.06 5.55 21.62
N VAL A 126 0.67 6.00 20.60
CA VAL A 126 1.15 5.17 19.50
C VAL A 126 2.61 4.86 19.76
N ASP A 127 2.90 3.60 20.09
CA ASP A 127 4.22 3.04 20.42
C ASP A 127 4.76 2.09 19.34
N THR A 128 3.94 1.82 18.31
CA THR A 128 4.15 0.78 17.31
C THR A 128 4.14 1.39 15.91
N ILE A 129 5.17 1.09 15.13
CA ILE A 129 5.27 1.48 13.72
C ILE A 129 4.12 0.86 12.94
N GLY A 130 3.32 1.67 12.24
CA GLY A 130 2.26 1.13 11.40
C GLY A 130 1.16 0.42 12.16
N GLY A 131 0.98 0.76 13.44
CA GLY A 131 -0.23 0.38 14.17
C GLY A 131 -1.45 1.05 13.54
N ASP A 132 -2.53 0.30 13.46
CA ASP A 132 -3.82 0.77 12.96
C ASP A 132 -4.77 0.87 14.17
N PHE A 133 -5.04 2.09 14.61
CA PHE A 133 -5.70 2.39 15.89
C PHE A 133 -7.18 2.73 15.72
N GLU A 134 -8.05 1.98 16.39
CA GLU A 134 -9.50 2.24 16.44
C GLU A 134 -9.91 2.48 17.90
N PRO A 135 -10.34 3.70 18.28
CA PRO A 135 -10.86 3.95 19.61
C PRO A 135 -12.11 3.12 19.90
N SER A 136 -12.27 2.66 21.14
CA SER A 136 -13.43 1.86 21.56
C SER A 136 -14.75 2.63 21.63
N ASP A 137 -14.72 3.96 21.48
CA ASP A 137 -15.88 4.83 21.44
C ASP A 137 -16.03 5.44 20.04
N SER A 138 -17.13 5.09 19.37
CA SER A 138 -17.47 5.58 18.03
C SER A 138 -17.74 7.09 17.98
N ASN A 139 -17.92 7.75 19.13
CA ASN A 139 -18.10 9.20 19.22
C ASN A 139 -16.79 9.98 19.25
N THR A 140 -15.62 9.33 19.14
CA THR A 140 -14.32 10.03 19.07
C THR A 140 -14.26 10.98 17.87
N GLY A 141 -13.90 12.23 18.16
CA GLY A 141 -13.64 13.24 17.16
C GLY A 141 -12.28 13.05 16.48
N PRO A 142 -11.92 13.95 15.55
CA PRO A 142 -10.63 13.90 14.90
C PRO A 142 -9.48 14.23 15.86
N PHE A 143 -8.39 13.46 15.75
CA PHE A 143 -7.16 13.63 16.52
C PHE A 143 -6.27 14.73 15.92
N THR A 144 -6.57 15.99 16.22
CA THR A 144 -5.87 17.15 15.63
C THR A 144 -4.67 17.64 16.45
N THR A 145 -4.45 17.13 17.66
CA THR A 145 -3.48 17.69 18.62
C THR A 145 -2.38 16.68 18.95
N LEU A 146 -1.13 17.01 18.63
CA LEU A 146 0.03 16.29 19.14
C LEU A 146 0.33 16.77 20.56
N GLU A 147 0.17 15.87 21.54
CA GLU A 147 0.33 16.19 22.96
C GLU A 147 1.76 15.97 23.45
N ALA A 148 2.36 14.84 23.10
CA ALA A 148 3.70 14.51 23.52
C ALA A 148 4.43 13.62 22.51
N VAL A 149 5.76 13.69 22.54
CA VAL A 149 6.66 12.87 21.72
C VAL A 149 7.77 12.30 22.59
N ALA A 150 7.94 10.98 22.54
CA ALA A 150 9.01 10.24 23.20
C ALA A 150 10.09 9.81 22.20
N PHE A 151 11.34 9.85 22.64
CA PHE A 151 12.53 9.63 21.86
C PHE A 151 13.32 8.45 22.44
N GLN A 152 13.53 7.39 21.65
CA GLN A 152 14.34 6.22 22.05
C GLN A 152 15.74 6.63 22.52
N TYR A 153 16.29 7.71 21.95
CA TYR A 153 17.49 8.39 22.43
C TYR A 153 17.23 9.89 22.53
N ALA A 154 17.47 10.46 23.70
CA ALA A 154 17.22 11.88 23.94
C ALA A 154 18.00 12.77 22.93
N PRO A 155 17.33 13.72 22.25
CA PRO A 155 17.96 14.58 21.25
C PRO A 155 18.99 15.51 21.90
N ALA A 156 20.09 15.78 21.18
CA ALA A 156 21.18 16.62 21.68
C ALA A 156 20.67 17.99 22.16
N ALA A 157 21.15 18.42 23.34
CA ALA A 157 20.80 19.71 23.92
C ALA A 157 21.38 20.89 23.11
N GLY A 158 20.78 22.07 23.24
CA GLY A 158 21.29 23.30 22.61
C GLY A 158 20.89 23.50 21.15
N SER A 159 19.82 22.84 20.70
CA SER A 159 19.18 23.04 19.39
C SER A 159 17.67 23.21 19.56
N TYR A 160 16.95 23.54 18.49
CA TYR A 160 15.49 23.64 18.48
C TYR A 160 14.90 22.46 17.71
N LEU A 161 13.80 21.92 18.23
CA LEU A 161 13.01 20.85 17.63
C LEU A 161 11.73 21.45 17.04
N HIS A 162 11.30 20.88 15.92
CA HIS A 162 10.05 21.20 15.27
C HIS A 162 9.34 19.89 14.94
N PHE A 163 8.05 19.82 15.18
CA PHE A 163 7.22 18.63 15.00
C PHE A 163 6.14 18.96 13.98
N LEU A 164 6.12 18.20 12.88
CA LEU A 164 5.14 18.34 11.81
C LEU A 164 4.28 17.08 11.80
N VAL A 165 2.98 17.25 12.01
CA VAL A 165 1.97 16.19 11.81
C VAL A 165 1.32 16.46 10.46
N ALA A 166 1.35 15.48 9.58
CA ALA A 166 0.56 15.48 8.36
C ALA A 166 -0.52 14.41 8.45
N VAL A 167 -1.73 14.76 8.05
CA VAL A 167 -2.89 13.87 8.01
C VAL A 167 -3.31 13.69 6.56
N ASP A 168 -3.43 12.42 6.18
CA ASP A 168 -3.67 11.95 4.82
C ASP A 168 -2.78 12.62 3.75
N PRO A 169 -1.43 12.61 3.92
CA PRO A 169 -0.52 13.36 3.07
C PRO A 169 -0.38 12.83 1.63
N LEU A 170 -1.04 11.72 1.31
CA LEU A 170 -1.14 11.14 -0.03
C LEU A 170 -2.52 11.35 -0.68
N LEU A 171 -3.48 11.94 0.04
CA LEU A 171 -4.86 12.15 -0.42
C LEU A 171 -5.19 13.66 -0.47
N ILE A 172 -6.36 13.98 -1.02
CA ILE A 172 -6.93 15.32 -1.00
C ILE A 172 -8.38 15.19 -0.50
N PRO A 173 -8.79 15.94 0.54
CA PRO A 173 -8.00 16.90 1.32
C PRO A 173 -6.95 16.24 2.23
N SER A 174 -5.95 17.03 2.62
CA SER A 174 -4.89 16.68 3.59
C SER A 174 -4.75 17.81 4.60
N ALA A 175 -4.10 17.58 5.75
CA ALA A 175 -3.89 18.62 6.77
C ALA A 175 -2.46 18.60 7.33
N LEU A 176 -1.94 19.78 7.69
CA LEU A 176 -0.63 19.94 8.33
C LEU A 176 -0.77 20.71 9.64
N TYR A 177 -0.15 20.19 10.70
CA TYR A 177 -0.04 20.82 12.01
C TYR A 177 1.43 20.92 12.41
N PHE A 178 1.92 22.14 12.65
CA PHE A 178 3.34 22.40 12.85
C PHE A 178 3.61 23.09 14.19
N HIS A 179 4.24 22.35 15.09
CA HIS A 179 4.75 22.82 16.38
C HIS A 179 6.22 23.18 16.24
N TYR A 180 6.64 24.42 16.51
CA TYR A 180 8.00 24.89 16.22
C TYR A 180 8.67 25.60 17.40
N ASN A 181 10.01 25.65 17.33
CA ASN A 181 10.91 26.29 18.29
C ASN A 181 10.93 25.66 19.70
N TYR A 182 10.72 24.35 19.82
CA TYR A 182 10.82 23.66 21.10
C TYR A 182 12.31 23.48 21.46
N PRO A 183 12.84 24.15 22.50
CA PRO A 183 14.26 24.06 22.84
C PRO A 183 14.60 22.65 23.35
N SER A 184 15.62 22.03 22.76
CA SER A 184 16.13 20.74 23.20
C SER A 184 17.04 20.89 24.41
N PHE A 185 16.69 20.19 25.49
CA PHE A 185 17.46 20.13 26.74
C PHE A 185 18.08 18.76 27.00
N GLY A 186 17.99 17.81 26.06
CA GLY A 186 18.37 16.42 26.32
C GLY A 186 17.31 15.62 27.08
N ASN A 187 16.05 16.06 27.05
CA ASN A 187 14.93 15.30 27.62
C ASN A 187 14.53 14.16 26.67
N PRO A 188 14.20 12.94 27.16
CA PRO A 188 13.70 11.86 26.31
C PRO A 188 12.23 12.04 25.89
N VAL A 189 11.47 12.91 26.57
CA VAL A 189 10.06 13.18 26.28
C VAL A 189 9.83 14.69 26.23
N TYR A 190 9.07 15.14 25.22
CA TYR A 190 8.63 16.52 25.07
C TYR A 190 7.11 16.57 25.10
N ASN A 191 6.56 17.27 26.10
CA ASN A 191 5.15 17.66 26.10
C ASN A 191 5.00 18.94 25.26
N LEU A 192 4.14 18.90 24.25
CA LEU A 192 3.90 19.99 23.32
C LEU A 192 2.75 20.92 23.76
N THR A 193 1.84 20.45 24.63
CA THR A 193 0.74 21.24 25.19
C THR A 193 1.13 22.11 26.39
N ASP A 194 2.26 21.83 27.06
CA ASP A 194 2.76 22.65 28.17
C ASP A 194 3.05 24.09 27.71
N VAL A 195 2.32 25.07 28.23
CA VAL A 195 2.44 26.50 27.89
C VAL A 195 3.46 27.21 28.80
N ASN A 196 4.71 26.79 28.70
CA ASN A 196 5.86 27.52 29.25
C ASN A 196 6.19 28.76 28.39
N ASP A 197 5.77 29.94 28.86
CA ASP A 197 5.95 31.25 28.20
C ASP A 197 7.42 31.72 28.09
N ARG A 198 8.37 31.03 28.72
CA ARG A 198 9.79 31.45 28.74
C ARG A 198 10.51 31.32 27.40
N TYR A 199 9.93 30.56 26.46
CA TYR A 199 10.52 30.28 25.16
C TYR A 199 9.51 30.59 24.05
N GLN A 200 9.96 31.25 22.99
CA GLN A 200 9.15 31.60 21.81
C GLN A 200 8.85 30.37 20.94
N ARG A 201 8.05 29.45 21.50
CA ARG A 201 7.44 28.32 20.83
C ARG A 201 6.22 28.80 20.06
N GLY A 202 5.88 28.10 18.99
CA GLY A 202 4.71 28.43 18.19
C GLY A 202 4.03 27.20 17.63
N TYR A 203 2.82 27.43 17.16
CA TYR A 203 1.96 26.47 16.51
C TYR A 203 1.30 27.15 15.32
N ALA A 204 1.25 26.45 14.20
CA ALA A 204 0.53 26.86 13.00
C ALA A 204 -0.08 25.63 12.34
N ALA A 205 -1.22 25.79 11.67
CA ALA A 205 -1.95 24.69 11.06
C ALA A 205 -2.61 25.13 9.75
N VAL A 206 -2.78 24.18 8.84
CA VAL A 206 -3.57 24.33 7.61
C VAL A 206 -4.35 23.04 7.38
N ILE A 207 -5.62 23.17 7.01
CA ILE A 207 -6.43 22.08 6.46
C ILE A 207 -6.62 22.40 4.99
N GLY A 208 -6.26 21.46 4.13
CA GLY A 208 -6.33 21.60 2.69
C GLY A 208 -7.76 21.67 2.18
N ASN A 209 -7.94 22.30 1.02
CA ASN A 209 -9.24 22.40 0.37
C ASN A 209 -9.66 21.05 -0.20
N GLY A 210 -10.90 20.66 0.08
CA GLY A 210 -11.49 19.42 -0.42
C GLY A 210 -12.62 18.94 0.49
N SER A 211 -13.21 17.82 0.12
CA SER A 211 -14.21 17.13 0.92
C SER A 211 -14.04 15.62 0.81
N VAL A 212 -14.30 14.91 1.90
CA VAL A 212 -14.41 13.45 1.92
C VAL A 212 -15.88 13.05 1.79
N LEU A 213 -16.15 11.85 1.26
CA LEU A 213 -17.51 11.33 1.18
C LEU A 213 -18.06 10.98 2.56
N GLU A 214 -19.38 10.90 2.70
CA GLU A 214 -20.04 10.46 3.93
C GLU A 214 -19.83 8.95 4.15
N GLU A 215 -19.13 8.59 5.23
CA GLU A 215 -18.83 7.20 5.63
C GLU A 215 -19.13 6.99 7.13
N ASP A 216 -19.44 5.74 7.52
CA ASP A 216 -19.68 5.36 8.92
C ASP A 216 -18.42 5.48 9.80
N LEU A 217 -17.24 5.23 9.22
CA LEU A 217 -15.93 5.26 9.89
C LEU A 217 -14.85 5.76 8.93
N TYR A 218 -14.27 6.92 9.23
CA TYR A 218 -13.16 7.50 8.49
C TYR A 218 -11.86 6.83 8.90
N THR A 219 -11.00 6.51 7.94
CA THR A 219 -9.64 6.00 8.19
C THR A 219 -8.63 7.03 7.68
N SER A 220 -7.84 7.61 8.59
CA SER A 220 -6.84 8.64 8.27
C SER A 220 -5.42 8.15 8.58
N ASN A 221 -4.50 8.45 7.67
CA ASN A 221 -3.08 8.16 7.76
C ASN A 221 -2.36 9.34 8.41
N TYR A 222 -1.66 9.10 9.52
CA TYR A 222 -0.89 10.13 10.21
C TYR A 222 0.59 9.90 9.95
N VAL A 223 1.30 10.96 9.56
CA VAL A 223 2.76 10.99 9.43
C VAL A 223 3.30 12.08 10.35
N ILE A 224 4.15 11.71 11.30
CA ILE A 224 4.76 12.65 12.24
C ILE A 224 6.26 12.70 11.97
N LEU A 225 6.78 13.90 11.74
CA LEU A 225 8.18 14.18 11.45
C LEU A 225 8.77 15.13 12.49
N VAL A 226 10.01 14.88 12.89
CA VAL A 226 10.78 15.75 13.79
C VAL A 226 11.98 16.32 13.07
N PHE A 227 12.05 17.64 13.04
CA PHE A 227 13.13 18.42 12.45
C PHE A 227 13.98 19.07 13.54
N ARG A 228 15.22 19.41 13.20
CA ARG A 228 16.18 20.04 14.11
C ARG A 228 16.85 21.23 13.45
N THR A 229 16.91 22.36 14.16
CA THR A 229 17.67 23.55 13.73
C THR A 229 18.60 24.03 14.86
N LEU A 230 19.68 24.73 14.50
CA LEU A 230 20.61 25.31 15.50
C LEU A 230 20.08 26.64 16.08
N THR A 231 19.18 27.32 15.37
CA THR A 231 18.58 28.60 15.75
C THR A 231 17.07 28.54 15.59
N PRO A 232 16.28 29.25 16.42
CA PRO A 232 14.83 29.22 16.29
C PRO A 232 14.38 29.87 14.98
N LEU A 233 13.34 29.34 14.36
CA LEU A 233 12.64 29.94 13.23
C LEU A 233 12.04 31.27 13.69
N ARG A 234 12.38 32.36 12.99
CA ARG A 234 12.17 33.72 13.53
C ARG A 234 10.85 34.37 13.11
N ASN A 235 10.21 33.89 12.05
CA ASN A 235 9.11 34.58 11.40
C ASN A 235 7.83 33.74 11.43
N ALA A 236 7.11 33.79 12.57
CA ALA A 236 5.83 33.13 12.77
C ALA A 236 4.79 33.46 11.66
N THR A 237 4.82 34.70 11.16
CA THR A 237 3.96 35.12 10.05
C THR A 237 4.32 34.40 8.75
N GLN A 238 5.60 34.25 8.44
CA GLN A 238 6.06 33.51 7.26
C GLN A 238 5.69 32.03 7.37
N ILE A 239 5.88 31.40 8.53
CA ILE A 239 5.50 30.00 8.78
C ILE A 239 4.02 29.77 8.47
N SER A 240 3.14 30.65 8.95
CA SER A 240 1.71 30.60 8.66
C SER A 240 1.38 30.87 7.19
N VAL A 241 2.13 31.74 6.50
CA VAL A 241 1.96 32.00 5.07
C VAL A 241 2.40 30.78 4.24
N ASP A 242 3.54 30.18 4.57
CA ASP A 242 4.11 29.02 3.89
C ASP A 242 3.20 27.78 4.03
N LEU A 243 2.65 27.53 5.23
CA LEU A 243 1.65 26.48 5.44
C LEU A 243 0.38 26.74 4.61
N ASN A 244 -0.17 27.96 4.63
CA ASN A 244 -1.34 28.27 3.81
C ASN A 244 -1.06 28.15 2.30
N GLN A 245 0.14 28.49 1.83
CA GLN A 245 0.56 28.30 0.44
C GLN A 245 0.67 26.81 0.07
N SER A 246 1.07 25.95 1.00
CA SER A 246 1.10 24.50 0.77
C SER A 246 -0.29 23.90 0.56
N SER A 247 -1.35 24.53 1.06
CA SER A 247 -2.74 24.03 0.99
C SER A 247 -2.91 22.60 1.55
N GLY A 248 -2.10 22.20 2.54
CA GLY A 248 -2.10 20.86 3.14
C GLY A 248 -1.07 19.89 2.54
N ASP A 249 -0.51 20.19 1.36
CA ASP A 249 0.48 19.34 0.70
C ASP A 249 1.83 19.37 1.45
N LEU A 250 2.19 18.23 2.03
CA LEU A 250 3.43 18.03 2.79
C LEU A 250 4.69 18.21 1.92
N ALA A 251 4.69 17.67 0.70
CA ALA A 251 5.84 17.75 -0.19
C ALA A 251 6.07 19.18 -0.67
N ASN A 252 4.98 19.89 -1.01
CA ASN A 252 5.01 21.30 -1.37
C ASN A 252 5.51 22.16 -0.17
N PHE A 253 5.01 21.91 1.04
CA PHE A 253 5.50 22.60 2.25
C PHE A 253 7.01 22.41 2.44
N LEU A 254 7.50 21.18 2.40
CA LEU A 254 8.90 20.85 2.67
C LEU A 254 9.86 21.29 1.54
N SER A 255 9.43 21.25 0.28
CA SER A 255 10.34 21.48 -0.86
C SER A 255 10.26 22.86 -1.52
N ALA A 256 9.13 23.57 -1.41
CA ALA A 256 8.89 24.81 -2.14
C ALA A 256 8.77 26.06 -1.26
N THR A 257 8.68 25.93 0.07
CA THR A 257 8.49 27.07 0.98
C THR A 257 9.79 27.50 1.67
N ASN A 258 9.85 28.75 2.15
CA ASN A 258 11.01 29.26 2.88
C ASN A 258 11.20 28.49 4.21
N THR A 259 10.11 28.24 4.92
CA THR A 259 10.11 27.46 6.16
C THR A 259 10.59 26.03 5.92
N GLY A 260 10.15 25.39 4.82
CA GLY A 260 10.63 24.09 4.36
C GLY A 260 12.13 24.09 4.03
N GLY A 261 12.67 25.20 3.51
CA GLY A 261 14.12 25.37 3.31
C GLY A 261 14.93 25.68 4.58
N GLU A 262 14.30 26.22 5.64
CA GLU A 262 14.95 26.45 6.94
C GLU A 262 14.98 25.20 7.84
N ILE A 263 14.01 24.29 7.70
CA ILE A 263 14.00 22.98 8.36
C ILE A 263 14.66 21.95 7.44
N GLU A 264 15.80 21.39 7.85
CA GLU A 264 16.56 20.41 7.05
C GLU A 264 15.79 19.07 6.89
N SER A 265 16.45 18.02 6.40
CA SER A 265 15.87 16.67 6.34
C SER A 265 15.32 16.20 7.71
N PRO A 266 14.22 15.42 7.76
CA PRO A 266 13.67 14.96 9.02
C PRO A 266 14.65 14.06 9.77
N LEU A 267 14.83 14.33 11.07
CA LEU A 267 15.68 13.54 11.95
C LEU A 267 14.98 12.23 12.31
N LEU A 268 13.75 12.31 12.81
CA LEU A 268 12.95 11.17 13.24
C LEU A 268 11.56 11.24 12.62
N GLY A 269 10.90 10.09 12.50
CA GLY A 269 9.48 10.05 12.21
C GLY A 269 8.79 8.78 12.66
N THR A 270 7.47 8.81 12.54
CA THR A 270 6.60 7.64 12.62
C THR A 270 5.39 7.83 11.71
N LEU A 271 4.73 6.75 11.32
CA LEU A 271 3.43 6.80 10.66
C LEU A 271 2.55 5.63 11.11
N PHE A 272 1.24 5.86 11.11
CA PHE A 272 0.22 4.98 11.65
C PHE A 272 -1.16 5.38 11.08
N LYS A 273 -2.15 4.48 11.10
CA LYS A 273 -3.53 4.82 10.74
C LYS A 273 -4.39 4.99 11.99
N VAL A 274 -5.39 5.86 11.92
CA VAL A 274 -6.43 5.98 12.94
C VAL A 274 -7.79 5.91 12.27
N ARG A 275 -8.70 5.13 12.85
CA ARG A 275 -10.09 4.97 12.40
C ARG A 275 -11.04 5.58 13.42
N THR A 276 -11.90 6.51 12.99
CA THR A 276 -12.81 7.30 13.85
C THR A 276 -14.18 7.50 13.21
N GLY A 277 -15.22 7.68 14.03
CA GLY A 277 -16.58 8.03 13.55
C GLY A 277 -16.74 9.48 13.07
N ALA A 278 -15.67 10.27 13.11
CA ALA A 278 -15.63 11.65 12.65
C ALA A 278 -14.31 11.97 11.94
N THR A 279 -14.34 13.02 11.11
CA THR A 279 -13.21 13.53 10.32
C THR A 279 -12.97 15.02 10.60
N MET A 280 -11.74 15.48 10.35
CA MET A 280 -11.39 16.92 10.38
C MET A 280 -11.71 17.63 9.05
N PHE A 281 -12.03 16.88 8.01
CA PHE A 281 -12.31 17.38 6.67
C PHE A 281 -13.80 17.71 6.50
N THR A 282 -14.11 18.54 5.50
CA THR A 282 -15.51 18.78 5.12
C THR A 282 -16.11 17.49 4.56
N VAL A 283 -17.28 17.07 5.05
CA VAL A 283 -18.00 15.92 4.48
C VAL A 283 -18.89 16.40 3.33
N SER A 284 -18.86 15.71 2.20
CA SER A 284 -19.79 15.94 1.09
C SER A 284 -20.82 14.82 1.00
N ASN A 285 -22.10 15.19 1.11
CA ASN A 285 -23.24 14.30 0.88
C ASN A 285 -23.49 14.04 -0.63
N GLU A 286 -22.46 14.14 -1.47
CA GLU A 286 -22.60 13.87 -2.89
C GLU A 286 -22.68 12.36 -3.09
N THR A 287 -23.91 11.84 -2.92
CA THR A 287 -24.26 10.48 -3.29
C THR A 287 -23.68 10.23 -4.68
N VAL A 288 -22.82 9.22 -4.81
CA VAL A 288 -22.50 8.65 -6.12
C VAL A 288 -23.85 8.42 -6.79
N THR A 289 -24.15 9.23 -7.80
CA THR A 289 -25.31 8.98 -8.63
C THR A 289 -24.96 7.68 -9.33
N THR A 290 -25.45 6.58 -8.77
CA THR A 290 -25.50 5.30 -9.46
C THR A 290 -26.41 5.56 -10.64
N THR A 291 -25.81 5.99 -11.74
CA THR A 291 -26.47 6.08 -13.04
C THR A 291 -27.11 4.71 -13.20
N PRO A 292 -28.45 4.60 -13.20
CA PRO A 292 -29.08 3.29 -13.31
C PRO A 292 -28.54 2.71 -14.60
N HIS A 293 -27.82 1.60 -14.51
CA HIS A 293 -27.13 1.04 -15.66
C HIS A 293 -28.20 0.42 -16.56
N ASN A 294 -28.84 1.28 -17.35
CA ASN A 294 -29.84 0.98 -18.37
C ASN A 294 -29.17 0.32 -19.58
N ASN A 295 -28.30 -0.64 -19.31
CA ASN A 295 -28.02 -1.76 -20.19
C ASN A 295 -28.92 -2.91 -19.77
N ALA A 296 -30.24 -2.67 -19.88
CA ALA A 296 -31.22 -3.72 -20.03
C ALA A 296 -31.01 -4.38 -21.40
N ILE A 297 -29.92 -5.14 -21.55
CA ILE A 297 -29.81 -6.17 -22.58
C ILE A 297 -30.88 -7.19 -22.21
N SER A 298 -31.98 -7.19 -22.97
CA SER A 298 -33.04 -8.18 -22.83
C SER A 298 -32.49 -9.55 -23.25
N VAL A 299 -31.90 -10.27 -22.31
CA VAL A 299 -31.59 -11.68 -22.48
C VAL A 299 -32.93 -12.42 -22.51
N ASN A 300 -33.46 -12.56 -23.72
CA ASN A 300 -34.72 -13.22 -23.97
C ASN A 300 -34.62 -14.67 -23.48
N ALA A 301 -35.45 -15.05 -22.51
CA ALA A 301 -35.41 -16.35 -21.86
C ALA A 301 -35.94 -17.46 -22.80
N GLY A 302 -35.11 -17.84 -23.77
CA GLY A 302 -35.37 -18.96 -24.68
C GLY A 302 -34.90 -20.28 -24.09
N CYS A 303 -35.84 -21.12 -23.65
CA CYS A 303 -35.54 -22.49 -23.22
C CYS A 303 -34.99 -23.35 -24.36
N TYR A 304 -33.67 -23.55 -24.39
CA TYR A 304 -33.01 -24.68 -25.04
C TYR A 304 -31.97 -25.23 -24.06
N SER A 305 -32.33 -26.23 -23.27
CA SER A 305 -32.26 -27.65 -23.63
C SER A 305 -30.82 -28.14 -23.77
N SER A 306 -30.42 -28.98 -22.82
CA SER A 306 -29.15 -29.68 -22.73
C SER A 306 -28.66 -30.25 -24.07
N LEU A 307 -27.53 -29.74 -24.57
CA LEU A 307 -26.67 -30.49 -25.48
C LEU A 307 -25.22 -30.36 -25.04
N VAL A 308 -24.78 -31.37 -24.27
CA VAL A 308 -23.43 -31.47 -23.72
C VAL A 308 -22.39 -31.53 -24.85
N ILE A 309 -21.25 -30.88 -24.62
CA ILE A 309 -20.07 -30.89 -25.48
C ILE A 309 -19.54 -32.33 -25.62
N ILE A 310 -19.98 -33.03 -26.67
CA ILE A 310 -19.42 -34.31 -27.14
C ILE A 310 -19.15 -34.23 -28.65
N ILE A 311 -18.43 -33.19 -29.09
CA ILE A 311 -17.93 -33.07 -30.47
C ILE A 311 -16.45 -32.67 -30.47
N SER A 312 -15.61 -33.53 -29.90
CA SER A 312 -14.16 -33.53 -30.13
C SER A 312 -13.57 -34.95 -30.15
N CYS A 313 -14.12 -35.89 -29.37
CA CYS A 313 -13.60 -37.26 -29.31
C CYS A 313 -14.09 -38.18 -30.47
N SER A 314 -15.22 -37.87 -31.13
CA SER A 314 -15.80 -38.75 -32.17
C SER A 314 -15.26 -38.56 -33.59
N PHE A 315 -14.49 -37.50 -33.86
CA PHE A 315 -13.90 -37.27 -35.19
C PHE A 315 -12.59 -38.05 -35.40
N VAL A 316 -11.80 -38.24 -34.34
CA VAL A 316 -10.55 -39.02 -34.37
C VAL A 316 -10.83 -40.51 -34.59
N LEU A 317 -11.87 -41.08 -33.95
CA LEU A 317 -12.22 -42.49 -34.11
C LEU A 317 -12.76 -42.85 -35.50
N LYS A 318 -13.42 -41.92 -36.21
CA LYS A 318 -13.96 -42.17 -37.56
C LYS A 318 -12.89 -42.16 -38.66
N ILE A 319 -11.73 -41.55 -38.43
CA ILE A 319 -10.60 -41.57 -39.37
C ILE A 319 -9.81 -42.88 -39.23
N LEU A 320 -9.57 -43.35 -38.00
CA LEU A 320 -8.91 -44.63 -37.74
C LEU A 320 -9.74 -45.84 -38.25
N ALA A 321 -11.08 -45.78 -38.16
CA ALA A 321 -11.96 -46.82 -38.69
C ALA A 321 -12.00 -46.90 -40.24
N ARG A 322 -11.44 -45.93 -40.97
CA ARG A 322 -11.41 -45.94 -42.45
C ARG A 322 -10.14 -46.54 -43.06
N PHE A 323 -9.06 -46.71 -42.30
CA PHE A 323 -7.83 -47.37 -42.78
C PHE A 323 -7.79 -48.89 -42.52
N SER A 324 -8.64 -49.42 -41.63
CA SER A 324 -8.67 -50.84 -41.24
C SER A 324 -9.50 -51.75 -42.18
N LYS A 325 -9.73 -51.35 -43.44
CA LYS A 325 -10.59 -52.10 -44.38
C LYS A 325 -9.98 -52.47 -45.73
N ASN A 326 -8.66 -52.34 -45.88
CA ASN A 326 -7.94 -52.60 -47.14
C ASN A 326 -6.73 -53.54 -46.99
N MET A 327 -6.80 -54.50 -46.06
CA MET A 327 -5.92 -55.68 -46.05
C MET A 327 -6.72 -56.93 -45.70
N GLU A 328 -7.23 -57.63 -46.70
CA GLU A 328 -7.45 -59.07 -46.58
C GLU A 328 -7.20 -59.77 -47.92
N MET A 329 -6.47 -60.88 -47.83
CA MET A 329 -5.90 -61.59 -48.99
C MET A 329 -6.95 -62.44 -49.71
N LYS A 330 -6.82 -62.56 -51.04
CA LYS A 330 -7.30 -63.75 -51.76
C LYS A 330 -6.14 -64.41 -52.49
N SER A 331 -5.88 -65.66 -52.12
CA SER A 331 -4.86 -66.53 -52.67
C SER A 331 -5.30 -67.18 -54.00
N CYS A 332 -4.31 -67.66 -54.76
CA CYS A 332 -4.43 -68.27 -56.09
C CYS A 332 -5.24 -69.58 -56.11
N PRO A 333 -5.55 -70.13 -57.31
CA PRO A 333 -4.60 -71.12 -57.87
C PRO A 333 -4.40 -71.11 -59.41
N LEU A 334 -3.36 -71.86 -59.82
CA LEU A 334 -3.03 -72.51 -61.11
C LEU A 334 -4.23 -72.78 -62.06
N THR A 335 -4.18 -72.87 -63.40
CA THR A 335 -3.15 -72.94 -64.48
C THR A 335 -3.86 -72.62 -65.84
N GLY A 336 -3.26 -72.52 -67.05
CA GLY A 336 -1.89 -72.72 -67.56
C GLY A 336 -1.88 -72.83 -69.12
N ALA A 337 -0.79 -73.36 -69.70
CA ALA A 337 -0.60 -73.81 -71.11
C ALA A 337 -0.46 -72.80 -72.29
N LEU A 338 0.76 -72.78 -72.84
CA LEU A 338 1.15 -72.85 -74.27
C LEU A 338 0.69 -71.77 -75.28
N SER A 339 1.66 -70.91 -75.66
CA SER A 339 2.19 -70.84 -77.03
C SER A 339 3.65 -70.39 -77.00
#